data_AF-A0A1G7A530-F1
#
_entry.id   AF-A0A1G7A530-F1
#
_cell.length_a   1.000
_cell.length_b   1.000
_cell.length_c   1.000
_cell.angle_alpha   90.00
_cell.angle_beta   90.00
_cell.angle_gamma   90.00
#
_symmetry.space_group_name_H-M   'P 1'
#
loop_
_entity.id
_entity.type
_entity.pdbx_description
1 polymer ?
#
loop_
_entity_poly.entity_id
_entity_poly.type
_entity_poly.pdbx_seq_one_letter_code
_entity_poly.pdbx_strand_id
1 'polypeptide(L)'
;MNIIFAALGIWVIASLSIYSFIRRSERRDPEGKGPGIIAVTSALLALPVAAVMGGILFALAGSVQVVGWLFDLELSPGKVGIFAIAVLVYLFSADSLIELFLKSVMGKSPAGKWVLLFTRVLAFYGIGLLVGAEDQTALPVAAGLAVMLLVMEVLFHLLKKSGEGSVRKGRR
;
A
#
# COMPACT_ATOMS: atom_id res chain seq x y z
N MET A 1 9.01 20.34 -10.51
CA MET A 1 7.84 20.34 -11.42
C MET A 1 8.15 19.66 -12.76
N ASN A 2 9.26 19.98 -13.44
CA ASN A 2 9.60 19.41 -14.76
C ASN A 2 9.81 17.89 -14.81
N ILE A 3 10.39 17.27 -13.78
CA ILE A 3 10.68 15.82 -13.78
C ILE A 3 9.40 14.98 -13.73
N ILE A 4 8.39 15.43 -12.98
CA ILE A 4 7.09 14.74 -12.88
C ILE A 4 6.38 14.81 -14.23
N PHE A 5 6.34 15.97 -14.87
CA PHE A 5 5.75 16.13 -16.21
C PHE A 5 6.51 15.35 -17.28
N ALA A 6 7.84 15.29 -17.21
CA ALA A 6 8.66 14.49 -18.13
C ALA A 6 8.41 12.98 -17.97
N ALA A 7 8.36 12.48 -16.73
CA ALA A 7 8.06 11.08 -16.45
C ALA A 7 6.64 10.70 -16.92
N LEU A 8 5.66 11.58 -16.68
CA LEU A 8 4.28 11.39 -17.13
C LEU A 8 4.18 11.40 -18.65
N GLY A 9 4.93 12.28 -19.33
CA GLY A 9 5.05 12.31 -20.78
C GLY A 9 5.63 11.02 -21.36
N ILE A 10 6.74 10.51 -20.79
CA ILE A 10 7.36 9.24 -21.21
C ILE A 10 6.38 8.08 -21.03
N TRP A 11 5.64 8.05 -19.92
CA TRP A 11 4.65 7.02 -19.63
C TRP A 11 3.49 7.03 -20.62
N VAL A 12 2.96 8.22 -20.97
CA VAL A 12 1.90 8.37 -21.97
C VAL A 12 2.39 7.93 -23.36
N ILE A 13 3.61 8.31 -23.76
CA ILE A 13 4.18 7.95 -25.06
C ILE A 13 4.40 6.44 -25.17
N ALA A 14 4.96 5.80 -24.13
CA ALA A 14 5.16 4.36 -24.10
C ALA A 14 3.82 3.61 -24.20
N SER A 15 2.82 4.07 -23.45
CA SER A 15 1.46 3.49 -23.47
C SER A 15 0.79 3.62 -24.84
N LEU A 16 0.90 4.79 -25.48
CA LEU A 16 0.36 5.03 -26.83
C LEU A 16 1.05 4.21 -27.91
N SER A 17 2.38 4.06 -27.85
CA SER A 17 3.13 3.22 -28.78
C SER A 17 2.71 1.76 -28.70
N ILE A 18 2.54 1.23 -27.49
CA ILE A 18 2.11 -0.15 -27.30
C ILE A 18 0.64 -0.32 -27.72
N TYR A 19 -0.25 0.61 -27.38
CA TYR A 19 -1.64 0.59 -27.85
C TYR A 19 -1.74 0.62 -29.39
N SER A 20 -0.95 1.47 -30.04
CA SER A 20 -0.87 1.54 -31.51
C SER A 20 -0.40 0.22 -32.11
N PHE A 21 0.59 -0.43 -31.48
CA PHE A 21 1.08 -1.75 -31.89
C PHE A 21 -0.02 -2.83 -31.77
N ILE A 22 -0.76 -2.88 -30.65
CA ILE A 22 -1.89 -3.82 -30.47
C ILE A 22 -2.96 -3.58 -31.53
N ARG A 23 -3.40 -2.32 -31.70
CA ARG A 23 -4.44 -1.97 -32.68
C ARG A 23 -4.04 -2.31 -34.12
N ARG A 24 -2.75 -2.18 -34.44
CA ARG A 24 -2.21 -2.53 -35.77
C ARG A 24 -2.07 -4.05 -35.95
N SER A 25 -1.79 -4.79 -34.88
CA SER A 25 -1.77 -6.25 -34.85
C SER A 25 -3.17 -6.85 -34.99
N GLU A 26 -4.16 -6.29 -34.28
CA GLU A 26 -5.55 -6.76 -34.28
C GLU A 26 -6.28 -6.47 -35.61
N ARG A 27 -5.88 -5.41 -36.33
CA ARG A 27 -6.36 -5.14 -37.70
C ARG A 27 -5.80 -6.08 -38.76
N ARG A 28 -4.70 -6.78 -38.49
CA ARG A 28 -4.07 -7.69 -39.47
C ARG A 28 -4.58 -9.13 -39.35
N ASP A 29 -5.16 -9.52 -38.22
CA ASP A 29 -5.64 -10.89 -38.00
C ASP A 29 -6.84 -10.91 -37.02
N PRO A 30 -8.09 -10.82 -37.50
CA PRO A 30 -9.28 -10.65 -36.67
C PRO A 30 -9.76 -11.95 -35.98
N GLU A 31 -9.34 -13.12 -36.44
CA GLU A 31 -9.83 -14.42 -35.93
C GLU A 31 -8.86 -15.10 -34.95
N GLY A 32 -7.59 -14.68 -34.91
CA GLY A 32 -6.56 -15.26 -34.05
C GLY A 32 -6.17 -14.33 -32.89
N LYS A 33 -6.88 -14.40 -31.76
CA LYS A 33 -6.38 -13.84 -30.48
C LYS A 33 -5.22 -14.70 -29.96
N GLY A 34 -4.09 -14.63 -30.64
CA GLY A 34 -2.89 -15.36 -30.25
C GLY A 34 -2.45 -14.99 -28.82
N PRO A 35 -1.82 -15.90 -28.08
CA PRO A 35 -1.41 -15.69 -26.69
C PRO A 35 -0.56 -14.43 -26.46
N GLY A 36 0.14 -13.94 -27.50
CA GLY A 36 0.88 -12.68 -27.48
C GLY A 36 0.00 -11.44 -27.29
N ILE A 37 -1.18 -11.36 -27.91
CA ILE A 37 -2.08 -10.20 -27.77
C ILE A 37 -2.68 -10.15 -26.36
N ILE A 38 -3.01 -11.32 -25.80
CA ILE A 38 -3.51 -11.45 -24.43
C ILE A 38 -2.42 -11.04 -23.44
N ALA A 39 -1.19 -11.54 -23.60
CA ALA A 39 -0.06 -11.17 -22.74
C ALA A 39 0.24 -9.67 -22.77
N VAL A 40 0.22 -9.05 -23.95
CA VAL A 40 0.46 -7.60 -24.10
C VAL A 40 -0.68 -6.79 -23.48
N THR A 41 -1.93 -7.20 -23.65
CA THR A 41 -3.10 -6.52 -23.06
C THR A 41 -3.09 -6.63 -21.53
N SER A 42 -2.76 -7.81 -20.99
CA SER A 42 -2.60 -8.02 -19.55
C SER A 42 -1.44 -7.21 -18.97
N ALA A 43 -0.31 -7.13 -19.68
CA ALA A 43 0.81 -6.27 -19.28
C ALA A 43 0.41 -4.78 -19.27
N LEU A 44 -0.40 -4.34 -20.24
CA LEU A 44 -0.92 -2.98 -20.29
C LEU A 44 -1.85 -2.66 -19.11
N LEU A 45 -2.73 -3.59 -18.74
CA LEU A 45 -3.60 -3.43 -17.56
C LEU A 45 -2.83 -3.47 -16.25
N ALA A 46 -1.72 -4.22 -16.18
CA ALA A 46 -0.89 -4.30 -14.99
C ALA A 46 -0.06 -3.03 -14.76
N LEU A 47 0.29 -2.30 -15.83
CA LEU A 47 1.17 -1.13 -15.78
C LEU A 47 0.66 0.01 -14.87
N PRO A 48 -0.61 0.44 -14.95
CA PRO A 48 -1.16 1.44 -14.04
C PRO A 48 -1.14 0.99 -12.58
N VAL A 49 -1.48 -0.28 -12.31
CA VAL A 49 -1.49 -0.85 -10.95
C VAL A 49 -0.07 -0.88 -10.39
N ALA A 50 0.90 -1.33 -11.19
CA ALA A 50 2.31 -1.34 -10.85
C ALA A 50 2.87 0.08 -10.63
N ALA A 51 2.46 1.05 -11.45
CA ALA A 51 2.87 2.44 -11.30
C ALA A 51 2.34 3.08 -10.01
N VAL A 52 1.08 2.82 -9.64
CA VAL A 52 0.49 3.29 -8.38
C VAL A 52 1.20 2.64 -7.18
N MET A 53 1.37 1.32 -7.20
CA MET A 53 2.09 0.60 -6.14
C MET A 53 3.55 1.06 -6.03
N GLY A 54 4.25 1.20 -7.15
CA GLY A 54 5.62 1.70 -7.20
C GLY A 54 5.73 3.14 -6.70
N GLY A 55 4.77 4.00 -7.04
CA GLY A 55 4.69 5.37 -6.53
C GLY A 55 4.50 5.43 -5.02
N ILE A 56 3.64 4.58 -4.46
CA ILE A 56 3.45 4.44 -3.00
C ILE A 56 4.74 3.97 -2.33
N LEU A 57 5.40 2.94 -2.89
CA LEU A 57 6.68 2.44 -2.39
C LEU A 57 7.78 3.49 -2.45
N PHE A 58 7.83 4.27 -3.53
CA PHE A 58 8.80 5.35 -3.70
C PHE A 58 8.56 6.50 -2.71
N ALA A 59 7.29 6.88 -2.50
CA ALA A 59 6.92 7.88 -1.50
C ALA A 59 7.26 7.42 -0.08
N LEU A 60 7.02 6.14 0.24
CA LEU A 60 7.43 5.54 1.51
C LEU A 60 8.95 5.55 1.68
N ALA A 61 9.70 5.08 0.68
CA ALA A 61 11.17 5.07 0.71
C ALA A 61 11.75 6.48 0.90
N GLY A 62 11.24 7.46 0.15
CA GLY A 62 11.63 8.87 0.30
C GLY A 62 11.26 9.44 1.66
N SER A 63 10.07 9.11 2.19
CA SER A 63 9.65 9.54 3.53
C SER A 63 10.57 8.98 4.61
N VAL A 64 11.00 7.72 4.50
CA VAL A 64 11.91 7.13 5.49
C VAL A 64 13.29 7.77 5.42
N GLN A 65 13.75 8.21 4.25
CA GLN A 65 15.01 8.93 4.12
C GLN A 65 14.95 10.32 4.81
N VAL A 66 13.81 11.02 4.68
CA VAL A 66 13.56 12.29 5.39
C VAL A 66 13.46 12.07 6.90
N VAL A 67 12.76 11.02 7.33
CA VAL A 67 12.64 10.65 8.76
C VAL A 67 14.00 10.19 9.31
N GLY A 68 14.78 9.44 8.54
CA GLY A 68 16.14 9.02 8.91
C GLY A 68 17.07 10.20 9.11
N TRP A 69 16.96 11.24 8.28
CA TRP A 69 17.64 12.51 8.49
C TRP A 69 17.13 13.29 9.72
N LEU A 70 15.83 13.28 9.98
CA LEU A 70 15.21 14.05 11.06
C LEU A 70 15.43 13.42 12.45
N PHE A 71 15.57 12.10 12.51
CA PHE A 71 15.67 11.32 13.75
C PHE A 71 17.01 10.57 13.90
N ASP A 72 17.96 10.79 12.99
CA ASP A 72 19.28 10.12 12.98
C ASP A 72 19.19 8.59 13.03
N LEU A 73 18.17 8.03 12.34
CA LEU A 73 18.00 6.57 12.27
C LEU A 73 18.99 5.99 11.25
N GLU A 74 20.02 5.30 11.73
CA GLU A 74 21.02 4.56 10.93
C GLU A 74 20.44 3.28 10.27
N LEU A 75 19.30 3.38 9.58
CA LEU A 75 18.76 2.28 8.80
C LEU A 75 19.21 2.38 7.34
N SER A 76 19.91 1.36 6.87
CA SER A 76 20.29 1.24 5.45
C SER A 76 19.04 1.32 4.55
N PRO A 77 19.03 2.16 3.49
CA PRO A 77 17.87 2.32 2.60
C PRO A 77 17.35 1.01 1.99
N GLY A 78 18.23 0.04 1.75
CA GLY A 78 17.84 -1.29 1.25
C GLY A 78 17.03 -2.09 2.27
N LYS A 79 17.41 -2.04 3.55
CA LYS A 79 16.67 -2.68 4.65
C LYS A 79 15.30 -2.03 4.85
N VAL A 80 15.24 -0.70 4.77
CA VAL A 80 13.98 0.05 4.84
C VAL A 80 13.00 -0.38 3.75
N GLY A 81 13.46 -0.51 2.50
CA GLY A 81 12.61 -0.93 1.39
C GLY A 81 12.02 -2.33 1.59
N ILE A 82 12.85 -3.28 2.03
CA ILE A 82 12.42 -4.65 2.33
C ILE A 82 11.42 -4.66 3.51
N PHE A 83 11.69 -3.87 4.56
CA PHE A 83 10.78 -3.70 5.69
C PHE A 83 9.42 -3.14 5.24
N ALA A 84 9.40 -2.09 4.42
CA ALA A 84 8.17 -1.50 3.92
C ALA A 84 7.36 -2.50 3.08
N ILE A 85 8.00 -3.27 2.19
CA ILE A 85 7.34 -4.31 1.41
C ILE A 85 6.76 -5.39 2.32
N ALA A 86 7.53 -5.88 3.30
CA ALA A 86 7.08 -6.91 4.24
C ALA A 86 5.88 -6.44 5.08
N VAL A 87 5.92 -5.19 5.56
CA VAL A 87 4.78 -4.56 6.26
C VAL A 87 3.56 -4.48 5.35
N LEU A 88 3.70 -4.06 4.09
CA LEU A 88 2.59 -3.98 3.15
C LEU A 88 1.99 -5.38 2.89
N VAL A 89 2.83 -6.39 2.67
CA VAL A 89 2.37 -7.77 2.50
C VAL A 89 1.60 -8.24 3.74
N TYR A 90 2.10 -7.97 4.94
CA TYR A 90 1.39 -8.27 6.19
C TYR A 90 0.03 -7.58 6.27
N LEU A 91 -0.02 -6.26 5.98
CA LEU A 91 -1.25 -5.47 6.05
C LEU A 91 -2.32 -5.97 5.08
N PHE A 92 -1.94 -6.32 3.86
CA PHE A 92 -2.88 -6.82 2.86
C PHE A 92 -3.26 -8.30 3.04
N SER A 93 -2.56 -9.06 3.88
CA SER A 93 -2.83 -10.50 4.08
C SER A 93 -3.25 -10.82 5.50
N ALA A 94 -2.27 -10.98 6.39
CA ALA A 94 -2.46 -11.43 7.76
C ALA A 94 -3.29 -10.45 8.59
N ASP A 95 -3.07 -9.15 8.45
CA ASP A 95 -3.79 -8.14 9.24
C ASP A 95 -5.30 -8.20 8.99
N SER A 96 -5.70 -8.36 7.72
CA SER A 96 -7.11 -8.51 7.34
C SER A 96 -7.75 -9.79 7.90
N LEU A 97 -7.00 -10.90 7.95
CA LEU A 97 -7.46 -12.15 8.54
C LEU A 97 -7.58 -12.05 10.06
N ILE A 98 -6.61 -11.42 10.72
CA ILE A 98 -6.59 -11.21 12.17
C ILE A 98 -7.76 -10.31 12.58
N GLU A 99 -8.03 -9.22 11.84
CA GLU A 99 -9.15 -8.33 12.10
C GLU A 99 -10.49 -9.07 11.99
N LEU A 100 -10.67 -9.87 10.94
CA LEU A 100 -11.88 -10.68 10.75
C LEU A 100 -12.07 -11.68 11.90
N PHE A 101 -10.99 -12.37 12.28
CA PHE A 101 -10.99 -13.32 13.38
C PHE A 101 -11.33 -12.66 14.72
N LEU A 102 -10.67 -11.55 15.07
CA LEU A 102 -10.92 -10.80 16.30
C LEU A 102 -12.36 -10.30 16.38
N LYS A 103 -12.92 -9.83 15.26
CA LYS A 103 -14.32 -9.40 15.18
C LYS A 103 -15.29 -10.56 15.41
N SER A 104 -14.94 -11.77 14.96
CA SER A 104 -15.73 -12.98 15.18
C SER A 104 -15.70 -13.43 16.64
N VAL A 105 -14.56 -13.32 17.33
CA VAL A 105 -14.38 -13.80 18.71
C VAL A 105 -14.85 -12.76 19.74
N MET A 106 -14.48 -11.48 19.57
CA MET A 106 -14.72 -10.41 20.56
C MET A 106 -15.91 -9.52 20.23
N GLY A 107 -16.57 -9.71 19.08
CA GLY A 107 -17.73 -8.93 18.67
C GLY A 107 -17.42 -7.43 18.52
N LYS A 108 -18.34 -6.56 18.99
CA LYS A 108 -18.21 -5.09 18.92
C LYS A 108 -17.48 -4.47 20.11
N SER A 109 -16.80 -5.27 20.94
CA SER A 109 -16.11 -4.77 22.13
C SER A 109 -14.93 -3.85 21.74
N PRO A 110 -14.74 -2.71 22.42
CA PRO A 110 -13.56 -1.86 22.22
C PRO A 110 -12.25 -2.59 22.57
N ALA A 111 -12.32 -3.67 23.36
CA ALA A 111 -11.16 -4.52 23.67
C ALA A 111 -10.54 -5.15 22.41
N GLY A 112 -11.34 -5.43 21.37
CA GLY A 112 -10.84 -5.99 20.12
C GLY A 112 -9.85 -5.07 19.40
N LYS A 113 -10.01 -3.75 19.52
CA LYS A 113 -9.09 -2.77 18.92
C LYS A 113 -7.74 -2.73 19.63
N TRP A 114 -7.75 -2.86 20.96
CA TRP A 114 -6.52 -2.92 21.74
C TRP A 114 -5.73 -4.19 21.45
N VAL A 115 -6.43 -5.32 21.32
CA VAL A 115 -5.80 -6.60 20.96
C VAL A 115 -5.22 -6.54 19.55
N LEU A 116 -5.96 -5.97 18.59
CA LEU A 116 -5.50 -5.74 17.22
C LEU A 116 -4.23 -4.87 17.17
N LEU A 117 -4.18 -3.80 17.98
CA LEU A 117 -2.99 -2.97 18.10
C LEU A 117 -1.80 -3.78 18.64
N PHE A 118 -2.02 -4.59 19.68
CA PHE A 118 -0.97 -5.42 20.25
C PHE A 118 -0.42 -6.43 19.23
N THR A 119 -1.30 -7.09 18.47
CA THR A 119 -0.89 -8.03 17.41
C THR A 119 -0.11 -7.33 16.30
N ARG A 120 -0.51 -6.09 15.93
CA ARG A 120 0.19 -5.28 14.93
C ARG A 120 1.59 -4.88 15.39
N VAL A 121 1.75 -4.45 16.65
CA VAL A 121 3.07 -4.15 17.22
C VAL A 121 3.96 -5.38 17.18
N LEU A 122 3.45 -6.53 17.62
CA LEU A 122 4.20 -7.79 17.61
C LEU A 122 4.64 -8.19 16.20
N ALA A 123 3.74 -8.09 15.23
CA ALA A 123 4.01 -8.42 13.84
C ALA A 123 5.07 -7.49 13.23
N PHE A 124 4.95 -6.18 13.39
CA PHE A 124 5.92 -5.23 12.86
C PHE A 124 7.28 -5.35 13.53
N TYR A 125 7.32 -5.61 14.83
CA TYR A 125 8.56 -5.89 15.53
C TYR A 125 9.24 -7.15 14.99
N GLY A 126 8.48 -8.24 14.83
CA GLY A 126 8.99 -9.48 14.21
C GLY A 126 9.52 -9.25 12.79
N ILE A 127 8.81 -8.47 11.96
CA ILE A 127 9.28 -8.08 10.62
C ILE A 127 10.57 -7.26 10.72
N GLY A 128 10.67 -6.33 11.67
CA GLY A 128 11.87 -5.54 11.92
C GLY A 128 13.09 -6.42 12.23
N LEU A 129 12.93 -7.41 13.10
CA LEU A 129 13.98 -8.38 13.42
C LEU A 129 14.39 -9.23 12.22
N LEU A 130 13.43 -9.71 11.42
CA LEU A 130 13.71 -10.50 10.22
C LEU A 130 14.50 -9.73 9.16
N VAL A 131 14.33 -8.41 9.10
CA VAL A 131 15.07 -7.52 8.19
C VAL A 131 16.43 -7.11 8.78
N GLY A 132 16.75 -7.55 10.00
CA GLY A 132 17.99 -7.25 10.69
C GLY A 132 18.07 -5.80 11.15
N ALA A 133 16.94 -5.25 11.60
CA ALA A 133 16.90 -4.03 12.41
C ALA A 133 17.37 -4.34 13.84
N GLU A 134 18.04 -3.38 14.47
CA GLU A 134 18.53 -3.52 15.84
C GLU A 134 17.37 -3.43 16.84
N ASP A 135 17.42 -4.24 17.91
CA ASP A 135 16.33 -4.35 18.89
C ASP A 135 15.88 -3.01 19.46
N GLN A 136 16.82 -2.08 19.68
CA GLN A 136 16.57 -0.77 20.26
C GLN A 136 15.79 0.16 19.32
N THR A 137 15.91 -0.01 18.01
CA THR A 137 15.22 0.80 17.00
C THR A 137 13.96 0.13 16.46
N ALA A 138 13.93 -1.21 16.43
CA ALA A 138 12.82 -1.97 15.89
C ALA A 138 11.52 -1.80 16.70
N LEU A 139 11.60 -1.78 18.03
CA LEU A 139 10.41 -1.72 18.89
C LEU A 139 9.71 -0.34 18.86
N PRO A 140 10.42 0.81 18.97
CA PRO A 140 9.81 2.13 18.80
C PRO A 140 9.18 2.32 17.41
N VAL A 141 9.85 1.85 16.36
CA VAL A 141 9.34 1.94 14.98
C VAL A 141 8.07 1.09 14.81
N ALA A 142 8.08 -0.15 15.29
CA ALA A 142 6.91 -1.04 15.25
C ALA A 142 5.72 -0.46 16.03
N ALA A 143 5.96 0.07 17.23
CA ALA A 143 4.95 0.74 18.04
C ALA A 143 4.39 1.97 17.34
N GLY A 144 5.26 2.84 16.81
CA GLY A 144 4.85 4.04 16.07
C GLY A 144 3.98 3.71 14.86
N LEU A 145 4.36 2.69 14.08
CA LEU A 145 3.59 2.27 12.90
C LEU A 145 2.21 1.71 13.27
N ALA A 146 2.14 0.87 14.31
CA ALA A 146 0.87 0.31 14.77
C ALA A 146 -0.08 1.39 15.32
N VAL A 147 0.45 2.37 16.04
CA VAL A 147 -0.33 3.52 16.53
C VAL A 147 -0.81 4.38 15.36
N MET A 148 0.04 4.65 14.36
CA MET A 148 -0.33 5.41 13.17
C MET A 148 -1.51 4.76 12.42
N LEU A 149 -1.49 3.44 12.27
CA LEU A 149 -2.60 2.70 11.65
C LEU A 149 -3.89 2.79 12.47
N LEU A 150 -3.80 2.68 13.80
CA LEU A 150 -4.96 2.82 14.68
C LEU A 150 -5.56 4.24 14.60
N VAL A 151 -4.72 5.28 14.53
CA VAL A 151 -5.18 6.67 14.34
C VAL A 151 -5.90 6.82 12.99
N MET A 152 -5.33 6.28 11.91
CA MET A 152 -5.98 6.27 10.59
C MET A 152 -7.33 5.57 10.63
N GLU A 153 -7.42 4.39 11.25
CA GLU A 153 -8.65 3.61 11.37
C GLU A 153 -9.73 4.39 12.14
N VAL A 154 -9.36 5.04 13.26
CA VAL A 154 -10.27 5.91 14.03
C VAL A 154 -10.74 7.08 13.19
N LEU A 155 -9.84 7.75 12.47
CA LEU A 155 -10.17 8.89 11.61
C LEU A 155 -11.15 8.50 10.50
N PHE A 156 -10.93 7.37 9.83
CA PHE A 156 -11.85 6.84 8.82
C PHE A 156 -13.23 6.53 9.41
N HIS A 157 -13.28 5.96 10.61
CA HIS A 157 -14.54 5.69 11.31
C HIS A 157 -15.31 6.98 11.64
N LEU A 158 -14.61 8.03 12.08
CA LEU A 158 -15.20 9.34 12.36
C LEU A 158 -15.71 10.01 11.08
N LEU A 159 -14.94 9.95 9.99
CA LEU A 159 -15.33 10.50 8.69
C LEU A 159 -16.60 9.81 8.16
N LYS A 160 -16.65 8.47 8.24
CA LYS A 160 -17.84 7.69 7.85
C LYS A 160 -19.07 8.07 8.66
N LYS A 161 -18.92 8.24 9.98
CA LYS A 161 -20.01 8.65 10.89
C LYS A 161 -20.52 10.07 10.57
N SER A 162 -19.64 10.97 10.14
CA SER A 162 -20.01 12.32 9.71
C SER A 162 -20.88 12.31 8.43
N GLY A 163 -20.54 11.44 7.47
CA GLY A 163 -21.32 11.25 6.24
C GLY A 163 -22.72 10.66 6.46
N GLU A 164 -22.89 9.73 7.40
CA GLU A 164 -24.20 9.17 7.74
C GLU A 164 -25.12 10.16 8.48
N GLY A 165 -24.53 11.12 9.19
CA GLY A 165 -25.26 12.19 9.88
C GLY A 165 -25.94 13.19 8.93
N SER A 166 -25.36 13.45 7.76
CA SER A 166 -25.93 14.38 6.77
C SER A 166 -27.10 13.76 5.98
N VAL A 167 -27.04 12.45 5.67
CA VAL A 167 -28.11 11.74 4.94
C VAL A 167 -29.40 11.63 5.75
N ARG A 168 -29.29 11.54 7.09
CA ARG A 168 -30.47 11.42 7.97
C ARG A 168 -31.20 12.76 8.20
N LYS A 169 -30.53 13.90 7.95
CA LYS A 169 -31.09 15.25 8.13
C LYS A 169 -31.83 15.77 6.89
N GLY A 170 -31.66 15.13 5.72
CA GLY A 170 -32.37 15.45 4.48
C GLY A 170 -33.65 14.62 4.22
N ARG A 171 -34.09 13.79 5.19
CA ARG A 171 -35.30 12.95 5.10
C ARG A 171 -36.30 13.19 6.25
N ARG A 172 -36.21 14.32 6.94
CA ARG A 172 -37.20 14.74 7.94
C ARG A 172 -37.81 16.07 7.52
#